data_AF-A0A1J5PKX9-F1
#
_entry.id   AF-A0A1J5PKX9-F1
#
_cell.length_a   1.000
_cell.length_b   1.000
_cell.length_c   1.000
_cell.angle_alpha   90.00
_cell.angle_beta   90.00
_cell.angle_gamma   90.00
#
_symmetry.space_group_name_H-M   'P 1'
#
loop_
_entity.id
_entity.type
_entity.pdbx_description
1 polymer ?
#
loop_
_entity_poly.entity_id
_entity_poly.type
_entity_poly.pdbx_seq_one_letter_code
_entity_poly.pdbx_strand_id
1 'polypeptide(L)' 'MLIETGLARDTCSVESHFIRFSIQRNLPAFLGYNRTIVQDSLLIEKRLPDIKDDDLKFRITEYFSRLKAGDKNQN' A
#
# COMPACT_ATOMS: atom_id res chain seq x y z
N MET A 1 0.84 5.28 -16.93
CA MET A 1 1.88 4.26 -16.68
C MET A 1 1.23 2.86 -16.73
N LEU A 2 1.88 1.80 -17.24
CA LEU A 2 1.23 0.49 -17.49
C LEU A 2 0.45 -0.08 -16.28
N ILE A 3 0.96 0.16 -15.06
CA ILE A 3 0.28 -0.21 -13.80
C ILE A 3 -0.90 0.73 -13.50
N GLU A 4 -0.74 2.05 -13.63
CA GLU A 4 -1.86 3.00 -13.48
C GLU A 4 -2.98 2.75 -14.51
N THR A 5 -2.63 2.36 -15.72
CA THR A 5 -3.59 2.08 -16.80
C THR A 5 -4.33 0.76 -16.58
N GLY A 6 -3.70 -0.23 -15.93
CA GLY A 6 -4.35 -1.45 -15.46
C GLY A 6 -5.26 -1.21 -14.25
N LEU A 7 -4.77 -0.43 -13.28
CA LEU A 7 -5.53 0.01 -12.10
C LEU A 7 -6.72 0.91 -12.43
N ALA A 8 -6.71 1.59 -13.58
CA ALA A 8 -7.82 2.43 -14.03
C ALA A 8 -8.98 1.63 -14.63
N ARG A 9 -8.76 0.35 -14.97
CA ARG A 9 -9.77 -0.54 -15.58
C ARG A 9 -10.42 -1.48 -14.58
N ASP A 10 -9.71 -1.80 -13.51
CA ASP A 10 -10.24 -2.58 -12.40
C ASP A 10 -10.72 -1.62 -11.31
N THR A 11 -11.90 -1.87 -10.75
CA THR A 11 -12.47 -1.03 -9.69
C THR A 11 -11.45 -0.87 -8.57
N CYS A 12 -10.95 0.36 -8.36
CA CYS A 12 -9.97 0.79 -7.34
C CYS A 12 -10.13 0.07 -5.98
N SER A 13 -9.59 -1.15 -5.89
CA SER A 13 -9.76 -2.02 -4.73
C SER A 13 -8.68 -1.72 -3.71
N VAL A 14 -8.95 -2.01 -2.44
CA VAL A 14 -7.96 -1.86 -1.37
C VAL A 14 -6.66 -2.64 -1.65
N GLU A 15 -6.76 -3.78 -2.32
CA GLU A 15 -5.64 -4.60 -2.77
C GLU A 15 -4.78 -3.86 -3.82
N SER A 16 -5.44 -3.26 -4.80
CA SER A 16 -4.80 -2.43 -5.83
C SER A 16 -3.99 -1.27 -5.22
N HIS A 17 -4.56 -0.60 -4.21
CA HIS A 17 -3.86 0.43 -3.44
C HIS A 17 -2.69 -0.16 -2.64
N PHE A 18 -2.84 -1.34 -2.05
CA PHE A 18 -1.79 -2.03 -1.31
C PHE A 18 -0.60 -2.44 -2.20
N ILE A 19 -0.87 -2.95 -3.41
CA ILE A 19 0.18 -3.28 -4.39
C ILE A 19 0.93 -2.01 -4.78
N ARG A 20 0.21 -0.93 -5.11
CA ARG A 20 0.84 0.36 -5.47
C ARG A 20 1.69 0.91 -4.32
N PHE A 21 1.17 0.91 -3.11
CA PHE A 21 1.90 1.34 -1.91
C PHE A 21 3.19 0.55 -1.71
N SER A 22 3.12 -0.77 -1.83
CA SER A 22 4.27 -1.68 -1.66
C SER A 22 5.36 -1.43 -2.71
N ILE A 23 4.98 -1.17 -3.96
CA ILE A 23 5.92 -0.83 -5.03
C ILE A 23 6.55 0.54 -4.77
N GLN A 24 5.75 1.55 -4.43
CA GLN A 24 6.25 2.91 -4.17
C GLN A 24 7.23 2.98 -2.99
N ARG A 25 7.04 2.13 -1.98
CA ARG A 25 7.96 1.98 -0.83
C ARG A 25 9.31 1.36 -1.21
N ASN A 26 9.33 0.44 -2.19
CA ASN A 26 10.52 -0.29 -2.60
C ASN A 26 11.29 0.39 -3.74
N LEU A 27 10.69 1.39 -4.39
CA LEU A 27 11.34 2.14 -5.46
C LEU A 27 12.11 3.36 -4.93
N PRO A 28 13.26 3.70 -5.51
CA PRO A 28 14.00 4.91 -5.16
C PRO A 28 13.15 6.18 -5.29
N ALA A 29 13.18 7.03 -4.26
CA ALA A 29 12.41 8.28 -4.22
C ALA A 29 12.73 9.23 -5.39
N PHE A 30 13.95 9.20 -5.94
CA PHE A 30 14.37 10.04 -7.06
C PHE A 30 13.58 9.77 -8.35
N LEU A 31 12.94 8.61 -8.47
CA LEU A 31 12.11 8.26 -9.62
C LEU A 31 10.72 8.94 -9.57
N GLY A 32 10.38 9.61 -8.47
CA GLY A 32 9.13 10.38 -8.35
C GLY A 32 7.86 9.53 -8.26
N TYR A 33 8.00 8.25 -7.88
CA TYR A 33 6.88 7.31 -7.70
C TYR A 33 6.19 7.47 -6.33
N ASN A 34 6.77 8.20 -5.39
CA ASN A 34 6.23 8.40 -4.03
C ASN A 34 5.09 9.43 -3.95
N ARG A 35 4.58 9.95 -5.07
CA ARG A 35 3.58 11.04 -5.07
C ARG A 35 2.24 10.68 -4.42
N THR A 36 1.83 9.40 -4.45
CA THR A 36 0.57 8.95 -3.85
C THR A 36 0.76 8.08 -2.62
N ILE A 37 1.99 7.89 -2.13
CA ILE A 37 2.31 6.94 -1.07
C ILE A 37 1.51 7.19 0.22
N VAL A 38 1.32 8.47 0.56
CA VAL A 38 0.55 8.91 1.72
C VAL A 38 -0.95 8.67 1.52
N GLN A 39 -1.45 8.98 0.32
CA GLN A 39 -2.87 8.80 -0.03
C GLN A 39 -3.24 7.31 -0.02
N ASP A 40 -2.36 6.46 -0.56
CA ASP A 40 -2.55 5.01 -0.58
C ASP A 40 -2.51 4.42 0.84
N SER A 41 -1.56 4.83 1.68
CA SER A 41 -1.51 4.41 3.08
C SER A 41 -2.80 4.74 3.83
N LEU A 42 -3.28 5.99 3.73
CA LEU A 42 -4.50 6.43 4.42
C LEU A 42 -5.75 5.69 3.93
N LEU A 43 -5.83 5.42 2.63
CA LEU A 43 -6.95 4.68 2.05
C LEU A 43 -6.95 3.23 2.52
N ILE A 44 -5.78 2.57 2.53
CA ILE A 44 -5.65 1.19 3.00
C ILE A 44 -6.02 1.09 4.47
N GLU A 45 -5.50 1.97 5.33
CA GLU A 45 -5.83 1.98 6.76
C GLU A 45 -7.34 2.21 7.00
N LYS A 46 -7.95 3.13 6.26
CA LYS A 46 -9.39 3.41 6.36
C LYS A 46 -10.25 2.22 5.91
N ARG A 47 -9.82 1.46 4.91
CA ARG A 47 -10.57 0.34 4.32
C ARG A 47 -10.24 -1.01 4.96
N LEU A 48 -9.16 -1.10 5.73
CA LEU A 48 -8.73 -2.31 6.43
C LEU A 48 -9.84 -3.03 7.24
N PRO A 49 -10.72 -2.32 7.99
CA PRO A 49 -11.82 -2.99 8.69
C PRO A 49 -12.89 -3.56 7.75
N ASP A 50 -13.06 -2.98 6.56
CA ASP A 50 -14.08 -3.36 5.58
C ASP A 50 -13.66 -4.53 4.67
N ILE A 51 -12.40 -4.99 4.76
CA ILE A 51 -11.88 -6.11 3.98
C ILE A 51 -12.51 -7.41 4.47
N LYS A 52 -13.25 -8.08 3.58
CA LYS A 52 -13.89 -9.38 3.84
C LYS A 52 -12.95 -10.56 3.67
N ASP A 53 -11.90 -10.40 2.87
CA ASP A 53 -10.89 -11.42 2.65
C ASP A 53 -9.88 -11.42 3.81
N ASP A 54 -9.92 -12.48 4.62
CA ASP A 54 -9.10 -12.60 5.82
C ASP A 54 -7.61 -12.74 5.51
N ASP A 55 -7.22 -13.38 4.39
CA ASP A 55 -5.83 -13.54 3.98
C ASP A 55 -5.24 -12.19 3.54
N LEU A 56 -5.97 -11.43 2.71
CA LEU A 56 -5.59 -10.09 2.31
C LEU A 56 -5.47 -9.16 3.53
N LYS A 57 -6.46 -9.19 4.43
CA LYS A 57 -6.45 -8.39 5.66
C LYS A 57 -5.26 -8.74 6.55
N PHE A 58 -4.94 -10.02 6.68
CA PHE A 58 -3.78 -10.49 7.43
C PHE A 58 -2.48 -9.98 6.81
N ARG A 59 -2.26 -10.17 5.50
CA ARG A 59 -1.05 -9.71 4.80
C ARG A 59 -0.83 -8.21 4.91
N ILE A 60 -1.89 -7.42 4.73
CA ILE A 60 -1.80 -5.96 4.87
C ILE A 60 -1.42 -5.61 6.31
N THR A 61 -2.10 -6.18 7.30
CA THR A 61 -1.84 -5.90 8.72
C THR A 61 -0.42 -6.30 9.13
N GLU A 62 0.06 -7.45 8.66
CA GLU A 62 1.41 -7.93 8.89
C GLU A 62 2.44 -6.98 8.28
N TYR A 63 2.23 -6.57 7.02
CA TYR A 63 3.10 -5.62 6.34
C TYR A 63 3.22 -4.31 7.12
N PHE A 64 2.09 -3.67 7.49
CA PHE A 64 2.11 -2.44 8.28
C PHE A 64 2.74 -2.61 9.67
N SER A 65 2.59 -3.78 10.30
CA SER A 65 3.22 -4.09 11.58
C SER A 65 4.74 -4.17 11.46
N ARG A 66 5.25 -4.85 10.42
CA ARG A 66 6.69 -4.90 10.11
C ARG A 66 7.26 -3.52 9.81
N LEU A 67 6.51 -2.67 9.10
CA LEU A 67 6.92 -1.30 8.82
C LEU A 67 7.08 -0.49 10.12
N LYS A 68 6.09 -0.54 11.02
CA LYS A 68 6.15 0.14 12.33
C LYS A 68 7.26 -0.40 13.23
N ALA A 69 7.63 -1.67 13.10
CA ALA A 69 8.76 -2.27 13.82
C ALA A 69 10.11 -1.86 13.24
N GLY A 70 10.21 -1.71 11.91
CA GLY A 70 11.41 -1.21 11.22
C GLY A 70 11.75 0.23 11.59
N ASP A 71 10.74 1.10 11.70
CA ASP A 71 10.90 2.51 12.12
C ASP A 71 11.39 2.66 13.58
N LYS A 72 11.27 1.63 14.43
CA LYS A 72 11.76 1.66 15.83
C LYS A 72 13.24 1.34 15.99
N ASN A 73 13.95 0.98 14.91
CA ASN A 73 15.39 0.68 14.94
C ASN A 73 16.27 1.83 14.42
N GLN A 74 15.70 3.04 14.30
CA GLN A 74 16.42 4.30 14.16
C GLN A 74 16.17 5.16 15.39
N ASN A 75 16.80 4.80 16.51
CA ASN A 75 17.00 5.69 17.66
C ASN A 75 18.28 5.32 18.39
#